data_AF-A0A8H4PIJ0-F1
#
_entry.id   AF-A0A8H4PIJ0-F1
#
_cell.length_a   1.000
_cell.length_b   1.000
_cell.length_c   1.000
_cell.angle_alpha   90.00
_cell.angle_beta   90.00
_cell.angle_gamma   90.00
#
_symmetry.space_group_name_H-M   'P 1'
#
loop_
_entity.id
_entity.type
_entity.pdbx_description
1 polymer ?
#
loop_
_entity_poly.entity_id
_entity_poly.type
_entity_poly.pdbx_seq_one_letter_code
_entity_poly.pdbx_strand_id
1 'polypeptide(L)'
;MLESPTTCFFATRLNSTTFRIVEDDKWNEAPFIYLKLAPGTLVLIDTGCGGAAKDQSVELKSLRKFIETYPVADNDGEPLNAGGARKYVVICTHCHYDHIGGIEQFTSDESSIWASAYDRSFIEGPGRLPTSSLCRFVGMQTPDYRVSQWASDGQSVVDSTGQNLGLILYQTPGHTPDQLAIWDAAERFLFVGDTIYEWAAILFPPPDGSLILYSQSIAKLKALLDKWNVEPSQGRIQPSKEDIQRGEEMELYEDETGRISFYGPKRTFAAFLEDQEALRRLMTT
;
A
#
# COMPACT_ATOMS: atom_id res chain seq x y z
N MET A 1 21.22 -10.54 27.60
CA MET A 1 20.69 -9.78 26.45
C MET A 1 19.40 -9.14 26.93
N LEU A 2 19.21 -7.83 26.72
CA LEU A 2 17.90 -7.21 26.96
C LEU A 2 16.92 -7.84 25.96
N GLU A 3 15.75 -8.25 26.43
CA GLU A 3 14.68 -8.71 25.53
C GLU A 3 14.31 -7.58 24.57
N SER A 4 14.06 -7.93 23.30
CA SER A 4 13.58 -6.97 22.31
C SER A 4 12.19 -6.48 22.72
N PRO A 5 11.85 -5.19 22.47
CA PRO A 5 10.53 -4.68 22.81
C PRO A 5 9.45 -5.43 22.05
N THR A 6 8.26 -5.56 22.62
CA THR A 6 7.10 -6.05 21.86
C THR A 6 6.72 -5.07 20.75
N THR A 7 6.19 -5.56 19.61
CA THR A 7 5.85 -4.72 18.45
C THR A 7 4.62 -5.24 17.72
N CYS A 8 3.95 -4.36 16.97
CA CYS A 8 2.85 -4.71 16.06
C CYS A 8 3.30 -4.97 14.62
N PHE A 9 4.60 -4.98 14.32
CA PHE A 9 5.11 -5.20 12.97
C PHE A 9 5.79 -6.56 12.81
N PHE A 10 5.53 -7.24 11.69
CA PHE A 10 6.10 -8.54 11.36
C PHE A 10 6.75 -8.49 9.99
N ALA A 11 8.07 -8.69 9.94
CA ALA A 11 8.82 -8.65 8.69
C ALA A 11 9.17 -10.07 8.21
N THR A 12 8.96 -10.32 6.92
CA THR A 12 9.31 -11.57 6.22
C THR A 12 10.04 -11.23 4.93
N ARG A 13 11.10 -11.96 4.59
CA ARG A 13 11.84 -11.75 3.34
C ARG A 13 11.08 -12.42 2.18
N LEU A 14 10.77 -11.66 1.13
CA LEU A 14 10.06 -12.18 -0.05
C LEU A 14 11.03 -12.67 -1.13
N ASN A 15 12.13 -11.96 -1.33
CA ASN A 15 13.13 -12.26 -2.35
C ASN A 15 14.50 -11.67 -1.94
N SER A 16 15.45 -11.57 -2.87
CA SER A 16 16.82 -11.16 -2.52
C SER A 16 16.92 -9.75 -1.97
N THR A 17 16.03 -8.83 -2.36
CA THR A 17 16.12 -7.42 -1.97
C THR A 17 14.88 -6.89 -1.25
N THR A 18 13.77 -7.62 -1.19
CA THR A 18 12.50 -7.09 -0.66
C THR A 18 12.02 -7.86 0.57
N PHE A 19 11.61 -7.11 1.58
CA PHE A 19 10.86 -7.58 2.73
C PHE A 19 9.41 -7.13 2.63
N ARG A 20 8.49 -7.99 3.08
CA ARG A 20 7.12 -7.61 3.43
C ARG A 20 7.04 -7.43 4.93
N ILE A 21 6.54 -6.27 5.34
CA ILE A 21 6.18 -5.93 6.71
C ILE A 21 4.65 -5.93 6.80
N VAL A 22 4.10 -6.61 7.80
CA VAL A 22 2.66 -6.59 8.11
C VAL A 22 2.47 -5.89 9.45
N GLU A 23 1.51 -4.97 9.52
CA GLU A 23 1.12 -4.31 10.77
C GLU A 23 -0.13 -5.01 11.36
N ASP A 24 -0.06 -5.44 12.61
CA ASP A 24 -1.23 -5.92 13.37
C ASP A 24 -1.96 -4.73 14.01
N ASP A 25 -2.88 -4.15 13.24
CA ASP A 25 -3.61 -2.94 13.59
C ASP A 25 -5.01 -3.23 14.19
N LYS A 26 -5.56 -2.25 14.91
CA LYS A 26 -6.84 -2.37 15.61
C LYS A 26 -8.06 -2.48 14.68
N TRP A 27 -7.95 -2.10 13.42
CA TRP A 27 -9.01 -2.22 12.41
C TRP A 27 -8.97 -3.61 11.73
N ASN A 28 -7.88 -4.36 11.94
CA ASN A 28 -7.52 -5.60 11.27
C ASN A 28 -7.40 -5.42 9.75
N GLU A 29 -6.95 -4.24 9.30
CA GLU A 29 -6.60 -4.07 7.89
C GLU A 29 -5.38 -4.90 7.51
N ALA A 30 -4.48 -5.18 8.45
CA ALA A 30 -3.27 -5.97 8.23
C ALA A 30 -2.49 -5.57 6.95
N PRO A 31 -2.21 -4.27 6.74
CA PRO A 31 -1.69 -3.77 5.47
C PRO A 31 -0.32 -4.37 5.16
N PHE A 32 -0.06 -4.60 3.87
CA PHE A 32 1.26 -4.99 3.40
C PHE A 32 2.08 -3.74 3.10
N ILE A 33 3.15 -3.57 3.87
CA ILE A 33 4.20 -2.59 3.64
C ILE A 33 5.37 -3.33 3.01
N TYR A 34 6.02 -2.77 1.99
CA TYR A 34 7.20 -3.40 1.40
C TYR A 34 8.45 -2.54 1.59
N LEU A 35 9.54 -3.16 2.02
CA LEU A 35 10.84 -2.51 2.13
C LEU A 35 11.83 -3.17 1.17
N LYS A 36 12.23 -2.46 0.13
CA LYS A 36 13.27 -2.89 -0.80
C LYS A 36 14.62 -2.28 -0.44
N LEU A 37 15.62 -3.14 -0.35
CA LEU A 37 17.02 -2.78 -0.19
C LEU A 37 17.59 -2.32 -1.53
N ALA A 38 18.03 -1.07 -1.61
CA ALA A 38 18.83 -0.54 -2.72
C ALA A 38 20.20 -0.06 -2.19
N PRO A 39 21.22 0.08 -3.05
CA PRO A 39 22.50 0.64 -2.64
C PRO A 39 22.33 2.05 -2.05
N GLY A 40 22.68 2.26 -0.78
CA GLY A 40 22.64 3.58 -0.11
C GLY A 40 21.23 4.10 0.26
N THR A 41 20.17 3.45 -0.20
CA THR A 41 18.78 3.90 -0.05
C THR A 41 17.85 2.72 0.21
N LEU A 42 16.78 2.95 0.95
CA LEU A 42 15.67 2.03 1.09
C LEU A 42 14.46 2.58 0.35
N VAL A 43 13.81 1.73 -0.43
CA VAL A 43 12.49 2.06 -0.97
C VAL A 43 11.45 1.45 -0.04
N LEU A 44 10.58 2.30 0.50
CA LEU A 44 9.44 1.91 1.31
C LEU A 44 8.18 2.10 0.48
N ILE A 45 7.42 1.04 0.25
CA ILE A 45 6.12 1.09 -0.44
C ILE A 45 5.05 0.99 0.63
N ASP A 46 4.27 2.06 0.77
CA ASP A 46 3.29 2.30 1.82
C ASP A 46 3.87 2.27 3.25
N THR A 47 3.05 2.65 4.23
CA THR A 47 3.48 2.93 5.62
C THR A 47 2.50 2.42 6.68
N GLY A 48 1.47 1.68 6.27
CA GLY A 48 0.53 1.03 7.17
C GLY A 48 -0.46 1.99 7.83
N CYS A 49 -1.00 1.55 8.95
CA CYS A 49 -2.01 2.20 9.77
C CYS A 49 -1.42 3.17 10.83
N GLY A 50 -0.12 3.43 10.79
CA GLY A 50 0.54 4.43 11.65
C GLY A 50 0.87 3.96 13.06
N GLY A 51 0.95 2.66 13.30
CA GLY A 51 1.21 2.10 14.63
C GLY A 51 -0.04 1.99 15.50
N ALA A 52 -1.22 1.96 14.88
CA ALA A 52 -2.50 1.82 15.56
C ALA A 52 -2.73 0.36 16.00
N ALA A 53 -1.78 -0.17 16.78
CA ALA A 53 -1.67 -1.56 17.15
C ALA A 53 -2.98 -2.13 17.73
N LYS A 54 -3.29 -3.38 17.37
CA LYS A 54 -4.43 -4.12 17.94
C LYS A 54 -4.25 -4.35 19.44
N ASP A 55 -3.11 -4.91 19.83
CA ASP A 55 -2.69 -4.99 21.22
C ASP A 55 -2.10 -3.65 21.66
N GLN A 56 -2.81 -2.95 22.54
CA GLN A 56 -2.37 -1.63 23.03
C GLN A 56 -1.12 -1.69 23.90
N SER A 57 -0.77 -2.87 24.43
CA SER A 57 0.38 -3.07 25.32
C SER A 57 1.73 -3.16 24.58
N VAL A 58 1.72 -3.31 23.25
CA VAL A 58 2.98 -3.36 22.49
C VAL A 58 3.79 -2.08 22.66
N GLU A 59 5.09 -2.24 22.85
CA GLU A 59 5.98 -1.12 23.19
C GLU A 59 6.41 -0.33 21.95
N LEU A 60 6.67 -1.03 20.83
CA LEU A 60 7.19 -0.46 19.59
C LEU A 60 6.11 -0.35 18.52
N LYS A 61 5.58 0.87 18.36
CA LYS A 61 4.51 1.23 17.41
C LYS A 61 4.97 2.06 16.21
N SER A 62 6.21 2.55 16.20
CA SER A 62 6.74 3.31 15.06
C SER A 62 7.35 2.35 14.03
N LEU A 63 6.81 2.37 12.80
CA LEU A 63 7.34 1.63 11.66
C LEU A 63 8.81 1.97 11.40
N ARG A 64 9.18 3.26 11.44
CA ARG A 64 10.57 3.68 11.26
C ARG A 64 11.49 3.12 12.33
N LYS A 65 11.10 3.22 13.60
CA LYS A 65 11.89 2.63 14.70
C LYS A 65 11.99 1.11 14.56
N PHE A 66 10.91 0.43 14.16
CA PHE A 66 10.94 -1.00 13.86
C PHE A 66 11.99 -1.32 12.79
N ILE A 67 11.96 -0.63 11.65
CA ILE A 67 12.94 -0.81 10.57
C ILE A 67 14.38 -0.56 11.06
N GLU A 68 14.59 0.45 11.90
CA GLU A 68 15.93 0.92 12.29
C GLU A 68 16.57 0.20 13.47
N THR A 69 15.76 -0.42 14.35
CA THR A 69 16.25 -0.98 15.62
C THR A 69 15.78 -2.39 15.93
N TYR A 70 14.73 -2.90 15.27
CA TYR A 70 14.15 -4.20 15.62
C TYR A 70 14.89 -5.35 14.93
N PRO A 71 15.34 -6.38 15.66
CA PRO A 71 16.00 -7.54 15.07
C PRO A 71 15.01 -8.37 14.23
N VAL A 72 15.28 -8.55 12.94
CA VAL A 72 14.42 -9.34 12.03
C VAL A 72 15.05 -10.69 11.77
N ALA A 73 14.33 -11.77 12.10
CA ALA A 73 14.83 -13.15 11.93
C ALA A 73 15.24 -13.46 10.49
N ASP A 74 14.44 -13.03 9.51
CA ASP A 74 14.73 -13.17 8.08
C ASP A 74 15.85 -12.24 7.56
N ASN A 75 16.48 -11.50 8.47
CA ASN A 75 17.63 -10.63 8.24
C ASN A 75 18.76 -10.91 9.24
N ASP A 76 18.99 -12.20 9.54
CA ASP A 76 20.04 -12.68 10.44
C ASP A 76 19.96 -12.12 11.87
N GLY A 77 18.76 -11.70 12.29
CA GLY A 77 18.55 -11.05 13.59
C GLY A 77 18.98 -9.58 13.62
N GLU A 78 19.34 -8.98 12.49
CA GLU A 78 19.72 -7.57 12.40
C GLU A 78 18.54 -6.69 11.98
N PRO A 79 18.52 -5.41 12.39
CA PRO A 79 17.55 -4.45 11.87
C PRO A 79 17.68 -4.23 10.36
N LEU A 80 16.55 -3.94 9.72
CA LEU A 80 16.50 -3.73 8.27
C LEU A 80 17.25 -2.44 7.83
N ASN A 81 17.39 -1.48 8.75
CA ASN A 81 18.16 -0.25 8.57
C ASN A 81 18.89 0.17 9.85
N ALA A 82 19.82 -0.66 10.35
CA ALA A 82 20.51 -0.42 11.63
C ALA A 82 20.93 1.05 11.83
N GLY A 83 20.34 1.69 12.84
CA GLY A 83 20.64 3.09 13.21
C GLY A 83 20.24 4.15 12.18
N GLY A 84 19.36 3.84 11.23
CA GLY A 84 18.94 4.77 10.18
C GLY A 84 20.05 5.06 9.16
N ALA A 85 20.96 4.12 8.92
CA ALA A 85 22.14 4.33 8.09
C ALA A 85 21.83 4.63 6.61
N ARG A 86 20.66 4.25 6.11
CA ARG A 86 20.19 4.50 4.74
C ARG A 86 19.00 5.45 4.72
N LYS A 87 18.94 6.29 3.69
CA LYS A 87 17.83 7.22 3.42
C LYS A 87 16.61 6.49 2.85
N TYR A 88 15.45 7.12 2.92
CA TYR A 88 14.19 6.53 2.43
C TYR A 88 13.67 7.22 1.16
N VAL A 89 13.21 6.40 0.23
CA VAL A 89 12.27 6.80 -0.83
C VAL A 89 10.96 6.12 -0.52
N VAL A 90 9.97 6.88 -0.08
CA VAL A 90 8.63 6.39 0.23
C VAL A 90 7.77 6.53 -1.02
N ILE A 91 7.11 5.46 -1.43
CA ILE A 91 6.19 5.44 -2.57
C ILE A 91 4.82 5.06 -2.03
N CYS A 92 3.86 5.98 -2.15
CA CYS A 92 2.47 5.69 -1.81
C CYS A 92 1.84 4.99 -3.02
N THR A 93 1.31 3.79 -2.83
CA THR A 93 0.44 3.18 -3.85
C THR A 93 -0.81 4.02 -4.00
N HIS A 94 -1.42 4.46 -2.89
CA HIS A 94 -2.51 5.43 -2.85
C HIS A 94 -2.65 6.00 -1.42
N CYS A 95 -3.49 7.00 -1.24
CA CYS A 95 -3.54 7.79 -0.01
C CYS A 95 -4.47 7.28 1.10
N HIS A 96 -5.03 6.07 1.04
CA HIS A 96 -5.85 5.53 2.14
C HIS A 96 -5.05 5.36 3.44
N TYR A 97 -5.76 5.46 4.57
CA TYR A 97 -5.20 5.56 5.92
C TYR A 97 -4.30 4.39 6.31
N ASP A 98 -4.59 3.20 5.81
CA ASP A 98 -3.85 1.96 5.99
C ASP A 98 -2.64 1.83 5.06
N HIS A 99 -2.44 2.81 4.18
CA HIS A 99 -1.25 2.96 3.33
C HIS A 99 -0.38 4.15 3.74
N ILE A 100 -0.97 5.25 4.21
CA ILE A 100 -0.23 6.48 4.57
C ILE A 100 -0.14 6.73 6.07
N GLY A 101 -0.69 5.88 6.92
CA GLY A 101 -0.83 6.16 8.35
C GLY A 101 0.50 6.42 9.07
N GLY A 102 1.58 5.79 8.63
CA GLY A 102 2.93 5.97 9.17
C GLY A 102 3.78 7.04 8.48
N ILE A 103 3.25 7.74 7.47
CA ILE A 103 4.06 8.52 6.52
C ILE A 103 4.80 9.71 7.16
N GLU A 104 4.25 10.31 8.20
CA GLU A 104 4.87 11.41 8.95
C GLU A 104 6.25 11.04 9.52
N GLN A 105 6.53 9.75 9.71
CA GLN A 105 7.83 9.26 10.20
C GLN A 105 8.97 9.45 9.17
N PHE A 106 8.62 9.76 7.93
CA PHE A 106 9.53 9.81 6.77
C PHE A 106 9.48 11.16 6.03
N THR A 107 9.08 12.25 6.70
CA THR A 107 8.95 13.60 6.11
C THR A 107 10.21 14.46 6.20
N SER A 108 11.34 13.91 6.67
CA SER A 108 12.60 14.67 6.73
C SER A 108 13.13 15.00 5.34
N ASP A 109 13.89 16.08 5.20
CA ASP A 109 14.51 16.53 3.94
C ASP A 109 15.46 15.49 3.31
N GLU A 110 15.85 14.48 4.07
CA GLU A 110 16.70 13.37 3.59
C GLU A 110 15.91 12.26 2.90
N SER A 111 14.59 12.27 3.05
CA SER A 111 13.67 11.31 2.44
C SER A 111 12.93 11.96 1.28
N SER A 112 12.36 11.15 0.38
CA SER A 112 11.44 11.64 -0.64
C SER A 112 10.15 10.85 -0.63
N ILE A 113 9.03 11.53 -0.84
CA ILE A 113 7.71 10.92 -0.91
C ILE A 113 7.20 11.01 -2.35
N TRP A 114 6.85 9.87 -2.92
CA TRP A 114 6.34 9.73 -4.28
C TRP A 114 4.86 9.35 -4.23
N ALA A 115 4.06 9.98 -5.09
CA ALA A 115 2.65 9.65 -5.29
C ALA A 115 2.25 9.90 -6.76
N SER A 116 1.12 9.34 -7.18
CA SER A 116 0.65 9.47 -8.57
C SER A 116 0.34 10.91 -8.96
N ALA A 117 0.83 11.33 -10.13
CA ALA A 117 0.46 12.61 -10.73
C ALA A 117 -0.93 12.61 -11.40
N TYR A 118 -1.64 11.46 -11.44
CA TYR A 118 -2.89 11.30 -12.22
C TYR A 118 -3.99 12.27 -11.77
N ASP A 119 -4.23 12.39 -10.47
CA ASP A 119 -5.08 13.43 -9.88
C ASP A 119 -4.48 13.94 -8.56
N ARG A 120 -3.61 14.94 -8.67
CA ARG A 120 -2.96 15.55 -7.50
C ARG A 120 -3.95 16.19 -6.54
N SER A 121 -5.10 16.63 -7.04
CA SER A 121 -6.12 17.29 -6.21
C SER A 121 -6.78 16.32 -5.24
N PHE A 122 -6.70 15.01 -5.51
CA PHE A 122 -7.13 13.97 -4.59
C PHE A 122 -6.34 13.99 -3.27
N ILE A 123 -5.06 14.38 -3.31
CA ILE A 123 -4.18 14.51 -2.14
C ILE A 123 -4.06 15.98 -1.69
N GLU A 124 -3.68 16.89 -2.58
CA GLU A 124 -3.33 18.29 -2.24
C GLU A 124 -4.53 19.26 -2.29
N GLY A 125 -5.70 18.79 -2.74
CA GLY A 125 -6.89 19.63 -2.80
C GLY A 125 -7.23 20.18 -1.41
N PRO A 126 -7.62 21.45 -1.27
CA PRO A 126 -7.89 22.06 0.04
C PRO A 126 -8.92 21.24 0.85
N GLY A 127 -8.48 20.67 1.97
CA GLY A 127 -9.33 19.84 2.84
C GLY A 127 -9.75 18.49 2.24
N ARG A 128 -9.16 18.05 1.12
CA ARG A 128 -9.47 16.77 0.46
C ARG A 128 -8.91 15.58 1.22
N LEU A 129 -7.62 15.62 1.56
CA LEU A 129 -6.91 14.49 2.17
C LEU A 129 -7.65 13.82 3.33
N PRO A 130 -8.24 14.53 4.32
CA PRO A 130 -8.94 13.87 5.41
C PRO A 130 -10.12 12.97 4.99
N THR A 131 -10.71 13.25 3.82
CA THR A 131 -11.81 12.47 3.25
C THR A 131 -11.29 11.44 2.26
N SER A 132 -10.41 11.82 1.33
CA SER A 132 -9.84 10.91 0.33
C SER A 132 -8.97 9.82 0.96
N SER A 133 -8.29 10.10 2.08
CA SER A 133 -7.51 9.10 2.81
C SER A 133 -8.37 8.16 3.66
N LEU A 134 -9.68 8.41 3.75
CA LEU A 134 -10.60 7.75 4.67
C LEU A 134 -10.30 7.92 6.17
N CYS A 135 -9.25 8.66 6.57
CA CYS A 135 -8.88 8.86 7.97
C CYS A 135 -10.05 9.38 8.83
N ARG A 136 -10.87 10.30 8.28
CA ARG A 136 -12.04 10.85 8.97
C ARG A 136 -13.06 9.79 9.36
N PHE A 137 -13.26 8.76 8.53
CA PHE A 137 -14.28 7.72 8.77
C PHE A 137 -13.84 6.72 9.85
N VAL A 138 -12.54 6.55 10.05
CA VAL A 138 -11.97 5.66 11.08
C VAL A 138 -11.54 6.41 12.35
N GLY A 139 -11.79 7.72 12.42
CA GLY A 139 -11.39 8.56 13.54
C GLY A 139 -9.87 8.70 13.71
N MET A 140 -9.11 8.51 12.63
CA MET A 140 -7.67 8.69 12.60
C MET A 140 -7.33 10.15 12.29
N GLN A 141 -6.31 10.70 12.96
CA GLN A 141 -5.75 11.97 12.56
C GLN A 141 -5.11 11.82 11.18
N THR A 142 -5.52 12.65 10.22
CA THR A 142 -4.92 12.68 8.89
C THR A 142 -3.43 13.05 8.98
N PRO A 143 -2.52 12.22 8.45
CA PRO A 143 -1.09 12.55 8.42
C PRO A 143 -0.81 13.83 7.60
N ASP A 144 0.07 14.69 8.10
CA ASP A 144 0.57 15.87 7.41
C ASP A 144 1.89 15.55 6.68
N TYR A 145 1.85 15.57 5.35
CA TYR A 145 3.02 15.31 4.51
C TYR A 145 2.95 16.09 3.20
N ARG A 146 4.10 16.22 2.54
CA ARG A 146 4.20 16.79 1.18
C ARG A 146 4.77 15.75 0.24
N VAL A 147 4.10 15.57 -0.90
CA VAL A 147 4.63 14.77 -1.99
C VAL A 147 5.83 15.50 -2.59
N SER A 148 7.00 14.87 -2.51
CA SER A 148 8.25 15.39 -3.07
C SER A 148 8.30 15.18 -4.59
N GLN A 149 7.73 14.08 -5.08
CA GLN A 149 7.77 13.69 -6.48
C GLN A 149 6.41 13.17 -6.97
N TRP A 150 5.88 13.82 -7.99
CA TRP A 150 4.62 13.44 -8.63
C TRP A 150 4.91 12.52 -9.82
N ALA A 151 4.63 11.23 -9.64
CA ALA A 151 4.96 10.18 -10.60
C ALA A 151 4.04 10.21 -11.83
N SER A 152 4.65 10.37 -13.00
CA SER A 152 4.01 10.18 -14.30
C SER A 152 3.94 8.69 -14.65
N ASP A 153 3.07 8.34 -15.59
CA ASP A 153 2.93 6.96 -16.03
C ASP A 153 4.21 6.42 -16.71
N GLY A 154 4.70 5.26 -16.25
CA GLY A 154 5.95 4.64 -16.73
C GLY A 154 7.22 5.30 -16.20
N GLN A 155 7.15 6.15 -15.17
CA GLN A 155 8.31 6.86 -14.64
C GLN A 155 9.23 5.95 -13.82
N SER A 156 10.55 6.03 -14.07
CA SER A 156 11.55 5.37 -13.22
C SER A 156 11.73 6.08 -11.89
N VAL A 157 11.86 5.31 -10.81
CA VAL A 157 12.12 5.84 -9.46
C VAL A 157 13.60 6.15 -9.31
N VAL A 158 13.89 7.33 -8.74
CA VAL A 158 15.25 7.76 -8.40
C VAL A 158 15.34 8.20 -6.94
N ASP A 159 16.54 8.12 -6.36
CA ASP A 159 16.82 8.71 -5.05
C ASP A 159 17.08 10.23 -5.13
N SER A 160 17.44 10.84 -3.99
CA SER A 160 17.76 12.27 -3.91
C SER A 160 19.03 12.69 -4.67
N THR A 161 19.87 11.74 -5.10
CA THR A 161 21.05 11.98 -5.94
C THR A 161 20.77 11.80 -7.43
N GLY A 162 19.55 11.35 -7.78
CA GLY A 162 19.17 11.00 -9.15
C GLY A 162 19.56 9.58 -9.57
N GLN A 163 20.02 8.73 -8.64
CA GLN A 163 20.34 7.34 -8.90
C GLN A 163 19.06 6.54 -9.13
N ASN A 164 18.99 5.81 -10.25
CA ASN A 164 17.87 4.93 -10.57
C ASN A 164 17.82 3.73 -9.61
N LEU A 165 16.66 3.49 -9.00
CA LEU A 165 16.44 2.46 -7.99
C LEU A 165 15.87 1.14 -8.57
N GLY A 166 15.77 1.03 -9.89
CA GLY A 166 15.34 -0.18 -10.59
C GLY A 166 13.82 -0.42 -10.57
N LEU A 167 13.04 0.59 -10.20
CA LEU A 167 11.58 0.52 -10.11
C LEU A 167 10.93 1.42 -11.16
N ILE A 168 9.80 0.99 -11.72
CA ILE A 168 8.97 1.76 -12.66
C ILE A 168 7.56 1.90 -12.09
N LEU A 169 7.05 3.13 -12.06
CA LEU A 169 5.72 3.45 -11.57
C LEU A 169 4.72 3.51 -12.72
N TYR A 170 3.58 2.85 -12.55
CA TYR A 170 2.46 2.89 -13.48
C TYR A 170 1.22 3.44 -12.79
N GLN A 171 0.60 4.44 -13.40
CA GLN A 171 -0.68 4.96 -12.92
C GLN A 171 -1.76 3.93 -13.23
N THR A 172 -2.49 3.50 -12.20
CA THR A 172 -3.53 2.48 -12.28
C THR A 172 -4.80 2.93 -11.56
N PRO A 173 -5.37 4.11 -11.92
CA PRO A 173 -6.55 4.64 -11.26
C PRO A 173 -7.72 3.66 -11.37
N GLY A 174 -8.58 3.66 -10.36
CA GLY A 174 -9.72 2.75 -10.30
C GLY A 174 -10.27 2.67 -8.89
N HIS A 175 -9.54 1.98 -8.01
CA HIS A 175 -9.84 1.96 -6.58
C HIS A 175 -9.86 3.39 -6.01
N THR A 176 -8.76 4.12 -6.21
CA THR A 176 -8.66 5.57 -6.06
C THR A 176 -8.09 6.22 -7.33
N PRO A 177 -8.25 7.54 -7.50
CA PRO A 177 -7.60 8.28 -8.58
C PRO A 177 -6.06 8.27 -8.52
N ASP A 178 -5.47 8.22 -7.33
CA ASP A 178 -4.01 8.31 -7.13
C ASP A 178 -3.29 6.94 -7.11
N GLN A 179 -4.01 5.85 -7.39
CA GLN A 179 -3.45 4.50 -7.38
C GLN A 179 -2.24 4.33 -8.33
N LEU A 180 -1.17 3.73 -7.79
CA LEU A 180 0.03 3.28 -8.51
C LEU A 180 0.23 1.77 -8.39
N ALA A 181 0.69 1.18 -9.48
CA ALA A 181 1.41 -0.09 -9.48
C ALA A 181 2.92 0.17 -9.65
N ILE A 182 3.76 -0.63 -9.00
CA ILE A 182 5.22 -0.50 -9.02
C ILE A 182 5.82 -1.79 -9.55
N TRP A 183 6.57 -1.69 -10.65
CA TRP A 183 7.28 -2.81 -11.25
C TRP A 183 8.75 -2.82 -10.83
N ASP A 184 9.17 -3.91 -10.21
CA ASP A 184 10.57 -4.23 -9.96
C ASP A 184 11.07 -5.22 -11.02
N ALA A 185 11.83 -4.70 -11.98
CA ALA A 185 12.31 -5.51 -13.09
C ALA A 185 13.32 -6.58 -12.65
N ALA A 186 14.14 -6.29 -11.63
CA ALA A 186 15.21 -7.18 -11.19
C ALA A 186 14.65 -8.36 -10.38
N GLU A 187 13.70 -8.09 -9.49
CA GLU A 187 13.02 -9.11 -8.70
C GLU A 187 11.80 -9.71 -9.41
N ARG A 188 11.48 -9.21 -10.62
CA ARG A 188 10.28 -9.56 -11.40
C ARG A 188 8.99 -9.54 -10.58
N PHE A 189 8.86 -8.53 -9.74
CA PHE A 189 7.76 -8.39 -8.79
C PHE A 189 6.92 -7.16 -9.12
N LEU A 190 5.60 -7.32 -9.17
CA LEU A 190 4.66 -6.22 -9.41
C LEU A 190 3.87 -5.96 -8.13
N PHE A 191 4.11 -4.82 -7.50
CA PHE A 191 3.28 -4.32 -6.41
C PHE A 191 2.08 -3.59 -7.00
N VAL A 192 0.87 -3.94 -6.57
CA VAL A 192 -0.37 -3.41 -7.18
C VAL A 192 -1.25 -2.61 -6.20
N GLY A 193 -0.83 -2.51 -4.93
CA GLY A 193 -1.67 -2.00 -3.85
C GLY A 193 -3.06 -2.65 -3.90
N ASP A 194 -4.08 -1.83 -3.73
CA ASP A 194 -5.48 -2.26 -3.70
C ASP A 194 -6.13 -2.46 -5.08
N THR A 195 -5.32 -2.56 -6.15
CA THR A 195 -5.84 -2.87 -7.49
C THR A 195 -6.32 -4.33 -7.58
N ILE A 196 -5.70 -5.27 -6.86
CA ILE A 196 -6.09 -6.70 -6.89
C ILE A 196 -6.01 -7.28 -5.48
N TYR A 197 -7.11 -7.87 -5.01
CA TYR A 197 -7.13 -8.72 -3.83
C TYR A 197 -7.45 -10.16 -4.22
N GLU A 198 -6.87 -11.12 -3.50
CA GLU A 198 -7.20 -12.53 -3.64
C GLU A 198 -8.44 -12.92 -2.81
N TRP A 199 -8.68 -12.21 -1.70
CA TRP A 199 -9.64 -12.59 -0.68
C TRP A 199 -10.66 -11.50 -0.35
N ALA A 200 -10.76 -10.44 -1.15
CA ALA A 200 -11.72 -9.36 -0.94
C ALA A 200 -12.18 -8.73 -2.26
N ALA A 201 -13.35 -8.12 -2.24
CA ALA A 201 -13.85 -7.33 -3.35
C ALA A 201 -12.98 -6.07 -3.48
N ILE A 202 -12.70 -5.69 -4.73
CA ILE A 202 -12.16 -4.36 -4.98
C ILE A 202 -13.24 -3.34 -4.66
N LEU A 203 -12.92 -2.42 -3.77
CA LEU A 203 -13.80 -1.32 -3.42
C LEU A 203 -13.61 -0.17 -4.41
N PHE A 204 -14.68 0.57 -4.68
CA PHE A 204 -14.64 1.78 -5.48
C PHE A 204 -15.35 2.89 -4.69
N PRO A 205 -14.71 3.48 -3.67
CA PRO A 205 -15.36 4.42 -2.75
C PRO A 205 -15.92 5.63 -3.52
N PRO A 206 -17.25 5.87 -3.50
CA PRO A 206 -17.81 7.05 -4.13
C PRO A 206 -17.34 8.33 -3.43
N PRO A 207 -17.15 9.45 -4.14
CA PRO A 207 -17.37 9.61 -5.59
C PRO A 207 -16.13 9.31 -6.44
N ASP A 208 -15.01 8.97 -5.83
CA ASP A 208 -13.69 9.04 -6.47
C ASP A 208 -13.24 7.71 -7.11
N GLY A 209 -13.77 6.57 -6.63
CA GLY A 209 -13.57 5.26 -7.24
C GLY A 209 -14.30 5.11 -8.58
N SER A 210 -13.71 4.38 -9.52
CA SER A 210 -14.25 4.20 -10.88
C SER A 210 -13.96 2.81 -11.45
N LEU A 211 -15.03 2.03 -11.67
CA LEU A 211 -14.96 0.72 -12.32
C LEU A 211 -14.44 0.80 -13.77
N ILE A 212 -14.76 1.89 -14.48
CA ILE A 212 -14.29 2.10 -15.86
C ILE A 212 -12.78 2.29 -15.89
N LEU A 213 -12.24 3.18 -15.04
CA LEU A 213 -10.80 3.39 -14.93
C LEU A 213 -10.10 2.13 -14.43
N TYR A 214 -10.70 1.44 -13.46
CA TYR A 214 -10.21 0.15 -12.97
C TYR A 214 -10.04 -0.88 -14.09
N SER A 215 -11.07 -1.07 -14.92
CA SER A 215 -11.01 -2.01 -16.04
C SER A 215 -9.91 -1.65 -17.05
N GLN A 216 -9.66 -0.36 -17.28
CA GLN A 216 -8.58 0.11 -18.14
C GLN A 216 -7.21 -0.17 -17.50
N SER A 217 -7.09 0.04 -16.20
CA SER A 217 -5.89 -0.26 -15.40
C SER A 217 -5.55 -1.75 -15.43
N ILE A 218 -6.55 -2.63 -15.25
CA ILE A 218 -6.35 -4.09 -15.35
C ILE A 218 -5.92 -4.50 -16.77
N ALA A 219 -6.56 -3.97 -17.82
CA ALA A 219 -6.18 -4.26 -19.19
C ALA A 219 -4.72 -3.84 -19.49
N LYS A 220 -4.32 -2.67 -19.00
CA LYS A 220 -2.94 -2.17 -19.10
C LYS A 220 -1.95 -3.06 -18.35
N LEU A 221 -2.22 -3.41 -17.09
CA LEU A 221 -1.37 -4.29 -16.30
C LEU A 221 -1.21 -5.66 -16.97
N LYS A 222 -2.30 -6.23 -17.49
CA LYS A 222 -2.26 -7.46 -18.26
C LYS A 222 -1.34 -7.34 -19.49
N ALA A 223 -1.46 -6.28 -20.27
CA ALA A 223 -0.60 -6.07 -21.44
C ALA A 223 0.89 -5.92 -21.07
N LEU A 224 1.19 -5.24 -19.95
CA LEU A 224 2.55 -5.14 -19.42
C LEU A 224 3.10 -6.50 -18.97
N LEU A 225 2.31 -7.27 -18.22
CA LEU A 225 2.69 -8.63 -17.80
C LEU A 225 2.93 -9.55 -18.99
N ASP A 226 2.06 -9.53 -20.00
CA ASP A 226 2.22 -10.31 -21.22
C ASP A 226 3.54 -9.93 -21.93
N LYS A 227 3.87 -8.63 -22.01
CA LYS A 227 5.15 -8.16 -22.56
C LYS A 227 6.35 -8.65 -21.75
N TRP A 228 6.35 -8.44 -20.43
CA TRP A 228 7.47 -8.82 -19.57
C TRP A 228 7.70 -10.33 -19.54
N ASN A 229 6.65 -11.15 -19.69
CA ASN A 229 6.74 -12.62 -19.64
C ASN A 229 7.25 -13.25 -20.95
N VAL A 230 7.28 -12.49 -22.05
CA VAL A 230 7.88 -12.93 -23.33
C VAL A 230 9.39 -12.63 -23.35
N GLU A 231 9.90 -11.77 -22.46
CA GLU A 231 11.33 -11.47 -22.38
C GLU A 231 12.12 -12.72 -21.94
N PRO A 232 12.99 -13.29 -22.80
CA PRO A 232 13.53 -14.65 -22.61
C PRO A 232 14.53 -14.80 -21.44
N SER A 233 14.93 -13.72 -20.78
CA SER A 233 16.20 -13.65 -20.06
C SER A 233 16.15 -13.92 -18.55
N GLN A 234 14.99 -14.02 -17.89
CA GLN A 234 14.97 -13.95 -16.41
C GLN A 234 14.05 -14.91 -15.64
N GLY A 235 13.55 -15.97 -16.28
CA GLY A 235 12.75 -16.99 -15.60
C GLY A 235 11.35 -16.50 -15.18
N ARG A 236 10.37 -17.41 -15.19
CA ARG A 236 9.03 -17.11 -14.69
C ARG A 236 9.05 -17.24 -13.17
N ILE A 237 8.68 -16.18 -12.46
CA ILE A 237 8.30 -16.31 -11.05
C ILE A 237 6.94 -16.99 -11.02
N GLN A 238 6.88 -18.16 -10.40
CA GLN A 238 5.61 -18.77 -10.01
C GLN A 238 5.22 -18.18 -8.65
N PRO A 239 4.01 -17.62 -8.50
CA PRO A 239 3.52 -17.23 -7.18
C PRO A 239 3.63 -18.42 -6.22
N SER A 240 4.17 -18.22 -5.03
CA SER A 240 4.12 -19.24 -3.97
C SER A 240 2.65 -19.51 -3.64
N LYS A 241 2.25 -20.78 -3.62
CA LYS A 241 0.89 -21.23 -3.23
C LYS A 241 0.63 -21.13 -1.72
N GLU A 242 1.40 -20.34 -0.99
CA GLU A 242 1.16 -20.17 0.43
C GLU A 242 -0.06 -19.25 0.57
N ASP A 243 -1.19 -19.86 0.93
CA ASP A 243 -2.44 -19.17 1.26
C ASP A 243 -2.18 -18.21 2.44
N ILE A 244 -1.92 -16.94 2.14
CA ILE A 244 -1.85 -15.89 3.17
C ILE A 244 -3.30 -15.46 3.45
N GLN A 245 -3.96 -16.19 4.35
CA GLN A 245 -5.31 -15.84 4.79
C GLN A 245 -5.23 -14.71 5.83
N ARG A 246 -5.95 -13.59 5.58
CA ARG A 246 -6.14 -12.49 6.56
C ARG A 246 -7.12 -12.84 7.70
N GLY A 247 -7.73 -14.04 7.67
CA GLY A 247 -8.63 -14.52 8.72
C GLY A 247 -9.97 -13.76 8.82
N GLU A 248 -10.36 -13.03 7.77
CA GLU A 248 -11.58 -12.22 7.75
C GLU A 248 -12.84 -13.08 7.52
N GLU A 249 -13.94 -12.77 8.23
CA GLU A 249 -15.26 -13.28 7.86
C GLU A 249 -15.72 -12.57 6.59
N MET A 250 -15.92 -13.34 5.52
CA MET A 250 -16.33 -12.84 4.23
C MET A 250 -17.86 -12.87 4.07
N GLU A 251 -18.42 -11.83 3.46
CA GLU A 251 -19.85 -11.75 3.15
C GLU A 251 -20.04 -11.34 1.69
N LEU A 252 -21.07 -11.91 1.05
CA LEU A 252 -21.53 -11.50 -0.27
C LEU A 252 -22.68 -10.52 -0.09
N TYR A 253 -22.47 -9.26 -0.44
CA TYR A 253 -23.55 -8.31 -0.66
C TYR A 253 -24.05 -8.48 -2.09
N GLU A 254 -25.36 -8.60 -2.25
CA GLU A 254 -26.05 -8.45 -3.54
C GLU A 254 -27.10 -7.36 -3.39
N ASP A 255 -27.15 -6.44 -4.36
CA ASP A 255 -28.25 -5.49 -4.42
C ASP A 255 -29.57 -6.20 -4.74
N GLU A 256 -30.70 -5.52 -4.52
CA GLU A 256 -32.05 -6.11 -4.75
C GLU A 256 -32.26 -6.58 -6.20
N THR A 257 -31.45 -6.09 -7.14
CA THR A 257 -31.51 -6.48 -8.56
C THR A 257 -30.59 -7.64 -8.92
N GLY A 258 -29.69 -8.06 -8.02
CA GLY A 258 -28.67 -9.08 -8.25
C GLY A 258 -27.64 -8.70 -9.33
N ARG A 259 -27.56 -7.42 -9.71
CA ARG A 259 -26.65 -6.91 -10.74
C ARG A 259 -25.33 -6.42 -10.15
N ILE A 260 -25.36 -6.02 -8.89
CA ILE A 260 -24.20 -5.55 -8.15
C ILE A 260 -23.97 -6.57 -7.04
N SER A 261 -22.86 -7.29 -7.12
CA SER A 261 -22.43 -8.22 -6.08
C SER A 261 -21.01 -7.88 -5.62
N PHE A 262 -20.82 -7.81 -4.30
CA PHE A 262 -19.52 -7.55 -3.67
C PHE A 262 -19.25 -8.67 -2.67
N TYR A 263 -18.12 -9.36 -2.80
CA TYR A 263 -17.67 -10.35 -1.82
C TYR A 263 -16.51 -9.80 -1.02
N GLY A 264 -16.74 -9.35 0.21
CA GLY A 264 -15.77 -8.58 0.99
C GLY A 264 -15.76 -8.93 2.48
N PRO A 265 -14.89 -8.31 3.28
CA PRO A 265 -14.90 -8.48 4.73
C PRO A 265 -16.20 -7.93 5.33
N LYS A 266 -16.87 -8.72 6.16
CA LYS A 266 -18.16 -8.41 6.80
C LYS A 266 -18.19 -7.05 7.52
N ARG A 267 -17.06 -6.64 8.12
CA ARG A 267 -16.92 -5.34 8.81
C ARG A 267 -17.13 -4.15 7.86
N THR A 268 -16.68 -4.27 6.61
CA THR A 268 -16.73 -3.20 5.60
C THR A 268 -18.17 -2.98 5.15
N PHE A 269 -18.96 -4.06 5.11
CA PHE A 269 -20.39 -3.97 4.81
C PHE A 269 -21.20 -3.31 5.92
N ALA A 270 -20.86 -3.52 7.20
CA ALA A 270 -21.61 -2.90 8.29
C ALA A 270 -21.62 -1.36 8.17
N ALA A 271 -20.47 -0.74 7.89
CA ALA A 271 -20.37 0.71 7.67
C ALA A 271 -21.01 1.16 6.35
N PHE A 272 -20.88 0.36 5.28
CA PHE A 272 -21.47 0.65 3.97
C PHE A 272 -23.01 0.55 3.96
N LEU A 273 -23.59 -0.37 4.74
CA LEU A 273 -25.03 -0.57 4.89
C LEU A 273 -25.71 0.50 5.75
N GLU A 274 -24.97 1.14 6.66
CA GLU A 274 -25.47 2.27 7.46
C GLU A 274 -25.60 3.56 6.62
N ASP A 275 -24.83 3.70 5.54
CA ASP A 275 -24.88 4.85 4.62
C ASP A 275 -25.80 4.59 3.41
N GLN A 276 -27.11 4.64 3.67
CA GLN A 276 -28.16 4.48 2.66
C GLN A 276 -28.11 5.49 1.51
N GLU A 277 -27.42 6.62 1.69
CA GLU A 277 -27.27 7.66 0.66
C GLU A 277 -26.10 7.33 -0.29
N ALA A 278 -24.99 6.79 0.22
CA ALA A 278 -23.90 6.26 -0.62
C ALA A 278 -24.37 5.11 -1.51
N LEU A 279 -25.18 4.20 -0.95
CA LEU A 279 -25.83 3.10 -1.69
C LEU A 279 -26.74 3.61 -2.82
N ARG A 280 -27.56 4.63 -2.55
CA ARG A 280 -28.44 5.22 -3.57
C ARG A 280 -27.67 5.83 -4.73
N ARG A 281 -26.53 6.49 -4.47
CA ARG A 281 -25.72 7.13 -5.51
C ARG A 281 -25.09 6.12 -6.46
N LEU A 282 -24.60 5.01 -5.92
CA LEU A 282 -24.06 3.88 -6.70
C LEU A 282 -25.09 3.23 -7.62
N MET A 283 -26.36 3.18 -7.21
CA MET A 283 -27.44 2.55 -7.99
C MET A 283 -28.05 3.46 -9.07
N THR A 284 -27.69 4.75 -9.12
CA THR A 284 -28.29 5.74 -10.05
C THR A 284 -27.41 6.13 -11.25
N THR A 285 -26.24 5.52 -11.40
CA THR A 285 -25.30 5.66 -12.53
C THR A 285 -25.16 4.36 -13.29
#